data_AF-A0AAW4SE89-F1
#
_entry.id   AF-A0AAW4SE89-F1
#
_cell.length_a   1.000
_cell.length_b   1.000
_cell.length_c   1.000
_cell.angle_alpha   90.00
_cell.angle_beta   90.00
_cell.angle_gamma   90.00
#
_symmetry.space_group_name_H-M   'P 1'
#
loop_
_entity.id
_entity.type
_entity.pdbx_description
1 polymer ?
#
loop_
_entity_poly.entity_id
_entity_poly.type
_entity_poly.pdbx_seq_one_letter_code
_entity_poly.pdbx_strand_id
1 'polypeptide(L)'
;MCGGAGTRLWPASREVRPKQFLPLFGTRSTFQDTLLRVSDPSLFDRPIVITNASYRFMVLEQLAEIGIEADVILEPMRRDSGPAIAAGAVFAQNRASEAIVLALAADHVVQNNAAFVAACREGLTAANAGRIVTFGVKPERPATEYGYINPGDVIAGEVQAVARFVEKPDAVKASDYVNSGYLWNSGNFMFPASVLLDEYRRVDAASVEAVTNAVNNAGRDLGFVTLEPEAFGAAKAISIDYAVMEKTSRAAVVPVSCGWSDVGSWHAVWELSEKDAQGNAAHGTAVFEDSRNCNVTTDSALVALEGVDDLVVVATADAVLVSRQKDANGLKRLVTKLKSVAPKVTEEHLKVHRPWGSYQSVDNGERHQVKRIVVKPGGRLSLQKHHHRAEHWIVVRGTAQV
;
A
#
# COMPACT_ATOMS: atom_id res chain seq x y z
N MET A 1 2.38 5.79 -2.96
CA MET A 1 1.10 6.11 -2.29
C MET A 1 0.80 5.06 -1.23
N CYS A 2 0.46 5.49 -0.01
CA CYS A 2 0.26 4.61 1.15
C CYS A 2 -1.05 4.92 1.89
N GLY A 3 -2.21 4.81 1.20
CA GLY A 3 -3.51 5.27 1.72
C GLY A 3 -4.52 4.18 2.13
N GLY A 4 -4.39 2.96 1.62
CA GLY A 4 -5.39 1.91 1.82
C GLY A 4 -5.32 1.29 3.22
N ALA A 5 -6.46 1.14 3.91
CA ALA A 5 -6.52 0.45 5.22
C ALA A 5 -6.30 -1.08 5.12
N GLY A 6 -6.50 -1.67 3.94
CA GLY A 6 -6.17 -3.07 3.68
C GLY A 6 -7.00 -4.11 4.46
N THR A 7 -8.26 -3.83 4.82
CA THR A 7 -9.08 -4.67 5.72
C THR A 7 -9.39 -6.10 5.22
N ARG A 8 -9.08 -6.40 3.95
CA ARG A 8 -9.26 -7.73 3.35
C ARG A 8 -8.19 -8.76 3.75
N LEU A 9 -7.24 -8.37 4.60
CA LEU A 9 -6.25 -9.25 5.20
C LEU A 9 -6.37 -9.31 6.72
N TRP A 10 -7.56 -9.03 7.28
CA TRP A 10 -7.84 -9.32 8.68
C TRP A 10 -7.58 -10.82 8.94
N PRO A 11 -7.00 -11.23 10.08
CA PRO A 11 -6.62 -10.45 11.24
C PRO A 11 -5.18 -9.90 11.17
N ALA A 12 -4.44 -10.04 10.08
CA ALA A 12 -3.12 -9.43 9.99
C ALA A 12 -3.21 -7.90 9.81
N SER A 13 -4.15 -7.42 8.99
CA SER A 13 -4.39 -5.99 8.80
C SER A 13 -5.41 -5.42 9.78
N ARG A 14 -5.19 -4.16 10.15
CA ARG A 14 -6.02 -3.33 11.03
C ARG A 14 -6.05 -1.91 10.49
N GLU A 15 -6.97 -1.08 10.99
CA GLU A 15 -7.01 0.33 10.60
C GLU A 15 -5.70 1.08 10.90
N VAL A 16 -5.09 0.80 12.05
CA VAL A 16 -3.79 1.38 12.46
C VAL A 16 -2.58 0.61 11.94
N ARG A 17 -2.77 -0.57 11.33
CA ARG A 17 -1.71 -1.37 10.69
C ARG A 17 -2.16 -1.85 9.30
N PRO A 18 -2.10 -0.96 8.30
CA PRO A 18 -2.45 -1.27 6.92
C PRO A 18 -1.63 -2.38 6.25
N LYS A 19 -2.18 -2.96 5.17
CA LYS A 19 -1.56 -4.08 4.46
C LYS A 19 -0.16 -3.78 3.91
N GLN A 20 0.11 -2.56 3.44
CA GLN A 20 1.42 -2.20 2.86
C GLN A 20 2.57 -2.33 3.85
N PHE A 21 2.26 -2.33 5.14
CA PHE A 21 3.25 -2.41 6.21
C PHE A 21 3.36 -3.84 6.80
N LEU A 22 2.63 -4.81 6.24
CA LEU A 22 2.67 -6.20 6.68
C LEU A 22 3.76 -6.98 5.92
N PRO A 23 4.62 -7.73 6.61
CA PRO A 23 5.59 -8.62 5.97
C PRO A 23 4.91 -9.93 5.56
N LEU A 24 4.23 -9.94 4.41
CA LEU A 24 3.40 -11.08 3.99
C LEU A 24 4.18 -12.23 3.34
N PHE A 25 5.30 -11.94 2.69
CA PHE A 25 6.05 -12.89 1.85
C PHE A 25 7.50 -13.11 2.30
N GLY A 26 7.88 -12.54 3.45
CA GLY A 26 9.26 -12.54 3.91
C GLY A 26 9.43 -11.65 5.12
N THR A 27 10.61 -11.07 5.30
CA THR A 27 10.90 -10.19 6.44
C THR A 27 10.49 -8.74 6.20
N ARG A 28 10.32 -8.34 4.94
CA ARG A 28 9.98 -6.98 4.53
C ARG A 28 8.53 -6.85 4.14
N SER A 29 8.00 -5.64 4.30
CA SER A 29 6.69 -5.26 3.81
C SER A 29 6.70 -4.90 2.33
N THR A 30 5.52 -4.86 1.69
CA THR A 30 5.39 -4.39 0.31
C THR A 30 5.77 -2.91 0.15
N PHE A 31 5.60 -2.09 1.19
CA PHE A 31 6.11 -0.72 1.24
C PHE A 31 7.64 -0.69 1.12
N GLN A 32 8.32 -1.51 1.92
CA GLN A 32 9.79 -1.60 1.90
C GLN A 32 10.31 -2.15 0.58
N ASP A 33 9.71 -3.22 0.07
CA ASP A 33 10.09 -3.79 -1.23
C ASP A 33 9.85 -2.81 -2.38
N THR A 34 8.79 -1.99 -2.31
CA THR A 34 8.52 -0.94 -3.30
C THR A 34 9.61 0.13 -3.31
N LEU A 35 10.06 0.59 -2.14
CA LEU A 35 11.13 1.60 -2.06
C LEU A 35 12.48 1.04 -2.51
N LEU A 36 12.82 -0.19 -2.11
CA LEU A 36 14.06 -0.85 -2.54
C LEU A 36 14.08 -1.05 -4.06
N ARG A 37 12.95 -1.40 -4.67
CA ARG A 37 12.80 -1.56 -6.13
C ARG A 37 13.13 -0.27 -6.91
N VAL A 38 12.94 0.91 -6.30
CA VAL A 38 13.24 2.21 -6.92
C VAL A 38 14.34 2.99 -6.19
N SER A 39 15.31 2.26 -5.61
CA SER A 39 16.38 2.85 -4.81
C SER A 39 17.67 3.18 -5.57
N ASP A 40 17.77 2.83 -6.85
CA ASP A 40 18.94 3.15 -7.69
C ASP A 40 19.05 4.68 -7.92
N PRO A 41 20.04 5.37 -7.29
CA PRO A 41 20.15 6.82 -7.37
C PRO A 41 20.59 7.32 -8.75
N SER A 42 21.03 6.43 -9.65
CA SER A 42 21.33 6.78 -11.05
C SER A 42 20.07 6.94 -11.91
N LEU A 43 18.93 6.43 -11.42
CA LEU A 43 17.66 6.44 -12.15
C LEU A 43 16.55 7.19 -11.40
N PHE A 44 16.54 7.11 -10.07
CA PHE A 44 15.48 7.69 -9.24
C PHE A 44 16.05 8.71 -8.27
N ASP A 45 15.36 9.84 -8.15
CA ASP A 45 15.62 10.82 -7.10
C ASP A 45 15.00 10.39 -5.76
N ARG A 46 15.29 11.12 -4.68
CA ARG A 46 14.76 10.88 -3.33
C ARG A 46 13.23 10.65 -3.36
N PRO A 47 12.73 9.51 -2.86
CA PRO A 47 11.30 9.19 -2.92
C PRO A 47 10.41 10.20 -2.20
N ILE A 48 9.21 10.39 -2.74
CA ILE A 48 8.12 11.13 -2.08
C ILE A 48 7.08 10.11 -1.59
N VAL A 49 6.93 10.00 -0.28
CA VAL A 49 5.96 9.10 0.35
C VAL A 49 4.74 9.90 0.78
N ILE A 50 3.61 9.68 0.11
CA ILE A 50 2.32 10.28 0.47
C ILE A 50 1.52 9.27 1.27
N THR A 51 1.09 9.66 2.47
CA THR A 51 0.37 8.79 3.40
C THR A 51 -0.55 9.57 4.33
N ASN A 52 -1.51 8.89 4.97
CA ASN A 52 -2.32 9.49 6.02
C ASN A 52 -1.46 9.84 7.26
N ALA A 53 -1.75 10.96 7.91
CA ALA A 53 -1.05 11.40 9.13
C ALA A 53 -0.96 10.34 10.24
N SER A 54 -1.92 9.40 10.31
CA SER A 54 -1.93 8.30 11.27
C SER A 54 -0.80 7.28 11.07
N TYR A 55 -0.25 7.17 9.86
CA TYR A 55 0.79 6.18 9.50
C TYR A 55 2.21 6.74 9.56
N ARG A 56 2.38 8.02 9.89
CA ARG A 56 3.65 8.75 9.83
C ARG A 56 4.82 8.04 10.55
N PHE A 57 4.59 7.48 11.74
CA PHE A 57 5.65 6.80 12.50
C PHE A 57 6.00 5.43 11.93
N MET A 58 5.01 4.73 11.37
CA MET A 58 5.21 3.43 10.72
C MET A 58 6.04 3.60 9.43
N VAL A 59 5.76 4.65 8.67
CA VAL A 59 6.56 5.02 7.49
C VAL A 59 8.02 5.30 7.86
N LEU A 60 8.28 6.16 8.84
CA LEU A 60 9.65 6.46 9.26
C LEU A 60 10.39 5.23 9.80
N GLU A 61 9.71 4.36 10.55
CA GLU A 61 10.32 3.13 11.04
C GLU A 61 10.72 2.19 9.90
N GLN A 62 9.81 1.94 8.97
CA GLN A 62 10.10 1.03 7.85
C GLN A 62 11.14 1.59 6.88
N LEU A 63 11.19 2.91 6.69
CA LEU A 63 12.27 3.61 5.97
C LEU A 63 13.63 3.41 6.67
N ALA A 64 13.68 3.60 7.99
CA ALA A 64 14.90 3.44 8.77
C ALA A 64 15.39 1.98 8.78
N GLU A 65 14.49 1.00 8.85
CA GLU A 65 14.83 -0.43 8.82
C GLU A 65 15.55 -0.85 7.53
N ILE A 66 15.32 -0.16 6.42
CA ILE A 66 15.95 -0.43 5.12
C ILE A 66 16.99 0.63 4.72
N GLY A 67 17.25 1.62 5.59
CA GLY A 67 18.24 2.68 5.34
C GLY A 67 17.88 3.62 4.17
N ILE A 68 16.60 3.82 3.87
CA ILE A 68 16.15 4.74 2.81
C ILE A 68 15.62 6.02 3.44
N GLU A 69 16.02 7.16 2.89
CA GLU A 69 15.44 8.46 3.21
C GLU A 69 14.37 8.85 2.18
N ALA A 70 13.33 9.56 2.65
CA ALA A 70 12.24 10.04 1.79
C ALA A 70 11.72 11.39 2.29
N ASP A 71 10.98 12.09 1.43
CA ASP A 71 10.11 13.19 1.82
C ASP A 71 8.73 12.63 2.11
N VAL A 72 8.26 12.81 3.35
CA VAL A 72 6.99 12.22 3.79
C VAL A 72 5.92 13.31 3.83
N ILE A 73 4.99 13.23 2.87
CA ILE A 73 3.83 14.11 2.78
C ILE A 73 2.66 13.46 3.52
N LEU A 74 2.10 14.19 4.48
CA LEU A 74 0.97 13.73 5.29
C LEU A 74 -0.35 14.32 4.77
N GLU A 75 -1.23 13.43 4.36
CA GLU A 75 -2.62 13.74 4.04
C GLU A 75 -3.41 13.93 5.36
N PRO A 76 -4.05 15.09 5.57
CA PRO A 76 -4.86 15.34 6.76
C PRO A 76 -6.18 14.55 6.75
N MET A 77 -6.65 14.15 5.57
CA MET A 77 -7.87 13.36 5.37
C MET A 77 -7.76 12.55 4.07
N ARG A 78 -8.57 11.50 3.90
CA ARG A 78 -8.56 10.68 2.68
C ARG A 78 -9.33 11.36 1.56
N ARG A 79 -8.72 11.49 0.38
CA ARG A 79 -9.34 12.02 -0.84
C ARG A 79 -9.16 11.14 -2.08
N ASP A 80 -8.78 9.88 -1.87
CA ASP A 80 -8.48 8.89 -2.94
C ASP A 80 -7.23 9.25 -3.76
N SER A 81 -6.89 8.48 -4.80
CA SER A 81 -5.60 8.57 -5.49
C SER A 81 -5.39 9.83 -6.32
N GLY A 82 -6.44 10.47 -6.83
CA GLY A 82 -6.34 11.66 -7.67
C GLY A 82 -5.66 12.83 -6.93
N PRO A 83 -6.27 13.36 -5.85
CA PRO A 83 -5.68 14.43 -5.04
C PRO A 83 -4.33 14.06 -4.42
N ALA A 84 -4.12 12.79 -4.03
CA ALA A 84 -2.83 12.33 -3.52
C ALA A 84 -1.72 12.42 -4.58
N ILE A 85 -1.97 11.91 -5.79
CA ILE A 85 -1.00 12.00 -6.90
C ILE A 85 -0.77 13.44 -7.32
N ALA A 86 -1.83 14.26 -7.37
CA ALA A 86 -1.70 15.69 -7.68
C ALA A 86 -0.82 16.41 -6.64
N ALA A 87 -0.98 16.12 -5.34
CA ALA A 87 -0.13 16.70 -4.29
C ALA A 87 1.34 16.28 -4.47
N GLY A 88 1.58 15.02 -4.82
CA GLY A 88 2.91 14.51 -5.16
C GLY A 88 3.52 15.19 -6.39
N ALA A 89 2.72 15.43 -7.42
CA ALA A 89 3.14 16.10 -8.64
C ALA A 89 3.51 17.57 -8.38
N VAL A 90 2.68 18.31 -7.63
CA VAL A 90 3.00 19.70 -7.22
C VAL A 90 4.29 19.73 -6.38
N PHE A 91 4.42 18.82 -5.41
CA PHE A 91 5.62 18.76 -4.58
C PHE A 91 6.88 18.42 -5.39
N ALA A 92 6.79 17.48 -6.32
CA ALA A 92 7.89 17.13 -7.23
C ALA A 92 8.25 18.31 -8.15
N GLN A 93 7.26 19.03 -8.67
CA GLN A 93 7.47 20.23 -9.49
C GLN A 93 8.16 21.35 -8.72
N ASN A 94 7.83 21.52 -7.43
CA ASN A 94 8.52 22.47 -6.55
C ASN A 94 9.99 22.07 -6.27
N ARG A 95 10.33 20.78 -6.36
CA ARG A 95 11.72 20.30 -6.28
C ARG A 95 12.47 20.51 -7.60
N ALA A 96 11.83 20.18 -8.72
CA ALA A 96 12.37 20.36 -10.06
C ALA A 96 11.24 20.65 -11.06
N SER A 97 11.30 21.77 -11.77
CA SER A 97 10.19 22.25 -12.62
C SER A 97 9.77 21.25 -13.71
N GLU A 98 10.74 20.51 -14.25
CA GLU A 98 10.57 19.49 -15.30
C GLU A 98 10.50 18.05 -14.72
N ALA A 99 10.11 17.88 -13.47
CA ALA A 99 10.06 16.57 -12.83
C ALA A 99 9.17 15.57 -13.60
N ILE A 100 9.75 14.41 -13.93
CA ILE A 100 8.99 13.21 -14.29
C ILE A 100 8.71 12.42 -13.02
N VAL A 101 7.44 12.14 -12.75
CA VAL A 101 6.99 11.45 -11.55
C VAL A 101 6.60 10.02 -11.90
N LEU A 102 7.19 9.05 -11.19
CA LEU A 102 6.73 7.66 -11.15
C LEU A 102 5.85 7.45 -9.92
N ALA A 103 4.53 7.44 -10.10
CA ALA A 103 3.56 7.20 -9.05
C ALA A 103 3.31 5.70 -8.87
N LEU A 104 3.66 5.17 -7.69
CA LEU A 104 3.51 3.75 -7.35
C LEU A 104 2.55 3.55 -6.17
N ALA A 105 1.76 2.48 -6.22
CA ALA A 105 1.06 1.96 -5.06
C ALA A 105 2.03 1.16 -4.18
N ALA A 106 2.03 1.42 -2.86
CA ALA A 106 2.97 0.79 -1.93
C ALA A 106 2.54 -0.61 -1.47
N ASP A 107 1.35 -1.04 -1.84
CA ASP A 107 0.70 -2.28 -1.43
C ASP A 107 0.65 -3.35 -2.53
N HIS A 108 1.43 -3.17 -3.60
CA HIS A 108 1.56 -4.12 -4.71
C HIS A 108 2.85 -4.94 -4.58
N VAL A 109 2.80 -6.18 -5.08
CA VAL A 109 3.96 -7.06 -5.23
C VAL A 109 4.45 -7.00 -6.67
N VAL A 110 5.77 -7.02 -6.83
CA VAL A 110 6.48 -7.19 -8.09
C VAL A 110 7.60 -8.19 -7.85
N GLN A 111 7.54 -9.36 -8.48
CA GLN A 111 8.51 -10.44 -8.29
C GLN A 111 9.80 -10.21 -9.09
N ASN A 112 9.71 -9.58 -10.26
CA ASN A 112 10.86 -9.29 -11.12
C ASN A 112 11.15 -7.78 -11.17
N ASN A 113 11.97 -7.32 -10.23
CA ASN A 113 12.37 -5.91 -10.11
C ASN A 113 13.11 -5.40 -11.36
N ALA A 114 13.96 -6.24 -11.97
CA ALA A 114 14.73 -5.84 -13.15
C ALA A 114 13.81 -5.58 -14.36
N ALA A 115 12.81 -6.44 -14.57
CA ALA A 115 11.81 -6.23 -15.63
C ALA A 115 10.99 -4.95 -15.38
N PHE A 116 10.62 -4.67 -14.13
CA PHE A 116 9.92 -3.43 -13.78
C PHE A 116 10.77 -2.18 -14.05
N VAL A 117 12.04 -2.19 -13.67
CA VAL A 117 12.97 -1.07 -13.91
C VAL A 117 13.22 -0.88 -15.42
N ALA A 118 13.33 -1.97 -16.20
CA ALA A 118 13.43 -1.89 -17.65
C ALA A 118 12.20 -1.20 -18.27
N ALA A 119 10.99 -1.61 -17.87
CA ALA A 119 9.76 -0.97 -18.30
C ALA A 119 9.68 0.51 -17.90
N CYS A 120 10.22 0.89 -16.73
CA CYS A 120 10.32 2.29 -16.33
C CYS A 120 11.22 3.10 -17.26
N ARG A 121 12.36 2.54 -17.71
CA ARG A 121 13.26 3.20 -18.67
C ARG A 121 12.59 3.39 -20.04
N GLU A 122 11.82 2.42 -20.50
CA GLU A 122 11.02 2.54 -21.73
C GLU A 122 9.93 3.60 -21.60
N GLY A 123 9.14 3.54 -20.51
CA GLY A 123 8.10 4.51 -20.20
C GLY A 123 8.63 5.94 -20.09
N LEU A 124 9.85 6.12 -19.56
CA LEU A 124 10.50 7.42 -19.45
C LEU A 124 10.64 8.13 -20.80
N THR A 125 10.88 7.37 -21.88
CA THR A 125 10.98 7.93 -23.24
C THR A 125 9.65 8.57 -23.66
N ALA A 126 8.53 7.89 -23.42
CA ALA A 126 7.20 8.42 -23.73
C ALA A 126 6.77 9.55 -22.78
N ALA A 127 7.13 9.45 -21.49
CA ALA A 127 6.86 10.51 -20.52
C ALA A 127 7.58 11.81 -20.91
N ASN A 128 8.85 11.73 -21.33
CA ASN A 128 9.60 12.88 -21.86
C ASN A 128 8.96 13.48 -23.13
N ALA A 129 8.23 12.67 -23.91
CA ALA A 129 7.43 13.13 -25.04
C ALA A 129 6.04 13.69 -24.64
N GLY A 130 5.80 13.94 -23.35
CA GLY A 130 4.58 14.55 -22.84
C GLY A 130 3.40 13.58 -22.68
N ARG A 131 3.65 12.27 -22.57
CA ARG A 131 2.62 11.24 -22.32
C ARG A 131 2.40 10.97 -20.84
N ILE A 132 1.21 10.44 -20.52
CA ILE A 132 0.90 9.86 -19.20
C ILE A 132 0.95 8.35 -19.38
N VAL A 133 2.01 7.74 -18.90
CA VAL A 133 2.29 6.31 -19.08
C VAL A 133 1.67 5.51 -17.94
N THR A 134 0.99 4.41 -18.25
CA THR A 134 0.58 3.36 -17.32
C THR A 134 1.30 2.05 -17.64
N PHE A 135 1.30 1.11 -16.69
CA PHE A 135 1.93 -0.20 -16.86
C PHE A 135 0.84 -1.27 -16.94
N GLY A 136 0.75 -1.93 -18.09
CA GLY A 136 -0.31 -2.89 -18.42
C GLY A 136 0.13 -4.31 -18.16
N VAL A 137 -0.59 -5.05 -17.31
CA VAL A 137 -0.27 -6.45 -16.99
C VAL A 137 -1.13 -7.36 -17.84
N LYS A 138 -0.56 -8.44 -18.40
CA LYS A 138 -1.35 -9.43 -19.14
C LYS A 138 -2.37 -10.11 -18.20
N PRO A 139 -3.67 -10.09 -18.51
CA PRO A 139 -4.67 -10.76 -17.69
C PRO A 139 -4.52 -12.27 -17.71
N GLU A 140 -4.64 -12.89 -16.54
CA GLU A 140 -4.70 -14.35 -16.38
C GLU A 140 -6.14 -14.85 -16.19
N ARG A 141 -7.06 -13.93 -15.88
CA ARG A 141 -8.50 -14.20 -15.67
C ARG A 141 -9.36 -12.97 -16.00
N PRO A 142 -10.67 -13.12 -16.16
CA PRO A 142 -11.59 -11.98 -16.29
C PRO A 142 -11.89 -11.35 -14.92
N ALA A 143 -10.92 -10.60 -14.39
CA ALA A 143 -11.08 -9.84 -13.13
C ALA A 143 -12.09 -8.69 -13.31
N THR A 144 -12.95 -8.45 -12.33
CA THR A 144 -13.92 -7.32 -12.35
C THR A 144 -13.50 -6.19 -11.41
N GLU A 145 -12.50 -6.46 -10.57
CA GLU A 145 -11.94 -5.56 -9.58
C GLU A 145 -10.84 -4.64 -10.14
N TYR A 146 -10.33 -4.92 -11.34
CA TYR A 146 -9.25 -4.18 -11.99
C TYR A 146 -9.77 -3.29 -13.14
N GLY A 147 -9.02 -2.23 -13.44
CA GLY A 147 -9.15 -1.51 -14.69
C GLY A 147 -8.54 -2.28 -15.86
N TYR A 148 -9.03 -2.00 -17.06
CA TYR A 148 -8.57 -2.59 -18.31
C TYR A 148 -8.12 -1.50 -19.29
N ILE A 149 -7.07 -1.80 -20.05
CA ILE A 149 -6.42 -0.92 -21.00
C ILE A 149 -6.45 -1.60 -22.37
N ASN A 150 -7.04 -0.94 -23.35
CA ASN A 150 -6.93 -1.32 -24.75
C ASN A 150 -5.66 -0.71 -25.35
N PRO A 151 -4.62 -1.50 -25.65
CA PRO A 151 -3.45 -0.98 -26.34
C PRO A 151 -3.82 -0.56 -27.78
N GLY A 152 -3.29 0.58 -28.20
CA GLY A 152 -3.42 1.12 -29.55
C GLY A 152 -2.10 1.05 -30.32
N ASP A 153 -1.88 2.04 -31.18
CA ASP A 153 -0.70 2.11 -32.04
C ASP A 153 0.60 2.20 -31.24
N VAL A 154 1.66 1.59 -31.76
CA VAL A 154 3.01 1.67 -31.17
C VAL A 154 3.53 3.11 -31.28
N ILE A 155 3.96 3.67 -30.15
CA ILE A 155 4.59 4.99 -30.06
C ILE A 155 6.10 4.85 -30.22
N ALA A 156 6.74 3.97 -29.43
CA ALA A 156 8.17 3.71 -29.45
C ALA A 156 8.51 2.42 -28.69
N GLY A 157 9.29 1.52 -29.30
CA GLY A 157 9.61 0.22 -28.68
C GLY A 157 8.34 -0.55 -28.30
N GLU A 158 8.24 -0.97 -27.05
CA GLU A 158 7.05 -1.63 -26.48
C GLU A 158 5.97 -0.64 -25.99
N VAL A 159 6.23 0.67 -26.05
CA VAL A 159 5.27 1.67 -25.60
C VAL A 159 4.18 1.86 -26.66
N GLN A 160 2.92 1.70 -26.25
CA GLN A 160 1.74 1.84 -27.11
C GLN A 160 0.86 3.00 -26.64
N ALA A 161 0.11 3.62 -27.55
CA ALA A 161 -0.97 4.52 -27.16
C ALA A 161 -2.07 3.76 -26.43
N VAL A 162 -2.86 4.44 -25.60
CA VAL A 162 -4.08 3.84 -25.03
C VAL A 162 -5.26 4.21 -25.89
N ALA A 163 -5.84 3.22 -26.58
CA ALA A 163 -7.05 3.43 -27.38
C ALA A 163 -8.29 3.58 -26.50
N ARG A 164 -8.31 2.88 -25.36
CA ARG A 164 -9.40 2.96 -24.37
C ARG A 164 -8.91 2.56 -22.99
N PHE A 165 -9.38 3.27 -21.98
CA PHE A 165 -9.21 2.92 -20.58
C PHE A 165 -10.60 2.68 -19.96
N VAL A 166 -10.77 1.60 -19.20
CA VAL A 166 -12.05 1.22 -18.59
C VAL A 166 -11.83 0.75 -17.17
N GLU A 167 -12.40 1.44 -16.18
CA GLU A 167 -12.29 1.02 -14.78
C GLU A 167 -13.38 0.02 -14.38
N LYS A 168 -12.99 -1.12 -13.79
CA LYS A 168 -13.87 -2.10 -13.11
C LYS A 168 -15.11 -2.53 -13.94
N PRO A 169 -14.91 -3.22 -15.07
CA PRO A 169 -16.01 -3.67 -15.92
C PRO A 169 -16.85 -4.78 -15.27
N ASP A 170 -18.05 -5.01 -15.81
CA ASP A 170 -18.84 -6.19 -15.49
C ASP A 170 -18.17 -7.48 -16.00
N ALA A 171 -18.61 -8.64 -15.50
CA ALA A 171 -17.97 -9.94 -15.78
C ALA A 171 -18.01 -10.34 -17.27
N VAL A 172 -19.05 -9.91 -18.00
CA VAL A 172 -19.17 -10.18 -19.44
C VAL A 172 -18.09 -9.40 -20.17
N LYS A 173 -18.02 -8.08 -19.94
CA LYS A 173 -16.99 -7.23 -20.54
C LYS A 173 -15.58 -7.64 -20.14
N ALA A 174 -15.35 -8.02 -18.89
CA ALA A 174 -14.05 -8.51 -18.44
C ALA A 174 -13.60 -9.72 -19.27
N SER A 175 -14.51 -10.65 -19.57
CA SER A 175 -14.22 -11.81 -20.42
C SER A 175 -13.90 -11.40 -21.85
N ASP A 176 -14.70 -10.49 -22.42
CA ASP A 176 -14.48 -9.96 -23.76
C ASP A 176 -13.13 -9.22 -23.88
N TYR A 177 -12.76 -8.43 -22.86
CA TYR A 177 -11.51 -7.69 -22.83
C TYR A 177 -10.29 -8.61 -22.78
N VAL A 178 -10.33 -9.67 -21.97
CA VAL A 178 -9.26 -10.68 -21.96
C VAL A 178 -9.12 -11.33 -23.34
N ASN A 179 -10.23 -11.73 -23.97
CA ASN A 179 -10.23 -12.33 -25.30
C ASN A 179 -9.76 -11.37 -26.41
N SER A 180 -9.93 -10.06 -26.19
CA SER A 180 -9.55 -9.00 -27.14
C SER A 180 -8.14 -8.46 -26.92
N GLY A 181 -7.36 -9.06 -26.01
CA GLY A 181 -5.96 -8.66 -25.78
C GLY A 181 -5.78 -7.38 -24.93
N TYR A 182 -6.80 -6.99 -24.16
CA TYR A 182 -6.65 -5.87 -23.22
C TYR A 182 -5.69 -6.25 -22.09
N LEU A 183 -5.08 -5.24 -21.49
CA LEU A 183 -4.19 -5.35 -20.35
C LEU A 183 -4.90 -4.90 -19.07
N TRP A 184 -4.53 -5.45 -17.92
CA TRP A 184 -4.93 -4.90 -16.63
C TRP A 184 -4.16 -3.61 -16.32
N ASN A 185 -4.86 -2.61 -15.79
CA ASN A 185 -4.26 -1.44 -15.17
C ASN A 185 -3.59 -1.84 -13.84
N SER A 186 -2.27 -1.70 -13.76
CA SER A 186 -1.53 -1.99 -12.52
C SER A 186 -1.66 -0.90 -11.45
N GLY A 187 -2.29 0.25 -11.77
CA GLY A 187 -2.39 1.40 -10.87
C GLY A 187 -1.07 2.16 -10.66
N ASN A 188 -0.04 1.86 -11.45
CA ASN A 188 1.23 2.58 -11.50
C ASN A 188 1.24 3.52 -12.71
N PHE A 189 1.79 4.72 -12.54
CA PHE A 189 1.81 5.74 -13.58
C PHE A 189 3.15 6.47 -13.66
N MET A 190 3.56 6.91 -14.85
CA MET A 190 4.72 7.76 -15.06
C MET A 190 4.36 8.93 -15.97
N PHE A 191 4.67 10.16 -15.56
CA PHE A 191 4.24 11.36 -16.28
C PHE A 191 5.10 12.59 -15.93
N PRO A 192 5.25 13.58 -16.83
CA PRO A 192 5.66 14.91 -16.42
C PRO A 192 4.65 15.49 -15.44
N ALA A 193 5.12 16.05 -14.32
CA ALA A 193 4.26 16.63 -13.30
C ALA A 193 3.32 17.70 -13.88
N SER A 194 3.86 18.57 -14.73
CA SER A 194 3.10 19.61 -15.45
C SER A 194 1.97 19.03 -16.30
N VAL A 195 2.25 18.00 -17.10
CA VAL A 195 1.27 17.38 -18.00
C VAL A 195 0.12 16.74 -17.23
N LEU A 196 0.41 16.02 -16.14
CA LEU A 196 -0.67 15.44 -15.32
C LEU A 196 -1.56 16.54 -14.72
N LEU A 197 -0.94 17.56 -14.13
CA LEU A 197 -1.68 18.66 -13.50
C LEU A 197 -2.53 19.42 -14.52
N ASP A 198 -2.04 19.62 -15.74
CA ASP A 198 -2.79 20.25 -16.83
C ASP A 198 -3.99 19.41 -17.28
N GLU A 199 -3.81 18.10 -17.50
CA GLU A 199 -4.90 17.20 -17.87
C GLU A 199 -5.95 17.11 -16.75
N TYR A 200 -5.53 17.10 -15.48
CA TYR A 200 -6.46 17.15 -14.34
C TYR A 200 -7.18 18.51 -14.27
N ARG A 201 -6.48 19.63 -14.49
CA ARG A 201 -7.08 20.98 -14.45
C ARG A 201 -8.17 21.16 -15.50
N ARG A 202 -8.06 20.50 -16.67
CA ARG A 202 -9.12 20.49 -17.70
C ARG A 202 -10.42 19.86 -17.23
N VAL A 203 -10.35 18.96 -16.25
CA VAL A 203 -11.51 18.22 -15.72
C VAL A 203 -12.03 18.88 -14.44
N ASP A 204 -11.14 19.29 -13.56
CA ASP A 204 -11.48 19.89 -12.26
C ASP A 204 -10.37 20.86 -11.81
N ALA A 205 -10.41 22.09 -12.33
CA ALA A 205 -9.45 23.12 -12.01
C ALA A 205 -9.45 23.50 -10.52
N ALA A 206 -10.63 23.51 -9.90
CA ALA A 206 -10.79 23.86 -8.49
C ALA A 206 -10.08 22.85 -7.58
N SER A 207 -10.19 21.55 -7.85
CA SER A 207 -9.45 20.54 -7.08
C SER A 207 -7.92 20.67 -7.25
N VAL A 208 -7.43 20.97 -8.46
CA VAL A 208 -5.99 21.16 -8.69
C VAL A 208 -5.47 22.41 -7.96
N GLU A 209 -6.23 23.51 -7.98
CA GLU A 209 -5.90 24.73 -7.24
C GLU A 209 -5.90 24.48 -5.72
N ALA A 210 -6.92 23.81 -5.21
CA ALA A 210 -7.05 23.42 -3.81
C ALA A 210 -5.84 22.57 -3.34
N VAL A 211 -5.46 21.55 -4.12
CA VAL A 211 -4.28 20.71 -3.83
C VAL A 211 -2.98 21.52 -3.92
N THR A 212 -2.85 22.41 -4.89
CA THR A 212 -1.67 23.28 -5.05
C THR A 212 -1.50 24.19 -3.84
N ASN A 213 -2.59 24.82 -3.39
CA ASN A 213 -2.61 25.65 -2.20
C ASN A 213 -2.26 24.82 -0.94
N ALA A 214 -2.78 23.60 -0.85
CA ALA A 214 -2.48 22.71 0.27
C ALA A 214 -1.00 22.35 0.38
N VAL A 215 -0.32 22.16 -0.75
CA VAL A 215 1.13 21.89 -0.79
C VAL A 215 1.93 23.16 -0.49
N ASN A 216 1.56 24.30 -1.05
CA ASN A 216 2.29 25.55 -0.87
C ASN A 216 2.19 26.10 0.56
N ASN A 217 1.04 25.89 1.21
CA ASN A 217 0.78 26.28 2.60
C ASN A 217 1.06 25.16 3.60
N ALA A 218 1.72 24.07 3.18
CA ALA A 218 1.97 22.92 4.02
C ALA A 218 2.84 23.26 5.25
N GLY A 219 2.45 22.74 6.41
CA GLY A 219 3.26 22.80 7.62
C GLY A 219 4.43 21.82 7.56
N ARG A 220 5.58 22.21 8.10
CA ARG A 220 6.76 21.34 8.20
C ARG A 220 7.14 21.16 9.67
N ASP A 221 7.12 19.92 10.14
CA ASP A 221 7.50 19.57 11.51
C ASP A 221 7.98 18.12 11.58
N LEU A 222 8.96 17.84 12.45
CA LEU A 222 9.50 16.49 12.72
C LEU A 222 9.88 15.67 11.47
N GLY A 223 10.33 16.33 10.40
CA GLY A 223 10.69 15.69 9.13
C GLY A 223 9.50 15.34 8.22
N PHE A 224 8.30 15.84 8.53
CA PHE A 224 7.09 15.66 7.73
C PHE A 224 6.67 16.96 7.05
N VAL A 225 5.98 16.82 5.92
CA VAL A 225 5.26 17.89 5.23
C VAL A 225 3.77 17.59 5.36
N THR A 226 3.06 18.28 6.24
CA THR A 226 1.62 18.10 6.42
C THR A 226 0.88 19.08 5.52
N LEU A 227 0.09 18.55 4.58
CA LEU A 227 -0.74 19.37 3.69
C LEU A 227 -1.72 20.23 4.49
N GLU A 228 -1.94 21.46 4.04
CA GLU A 228 -2.88 22.37 4.69
C GLU A 228 -4.31 21.76 4.66
N PRO A 229 -4.94 21.50 5.83
CA PRO A 229 -6.20 20.75 5.91
C PRO A 229 -7.38 21.37 5.17
N GLU A 230 -7.57 22.67 5.24
CA GLU A 230 -8.76 23.34 4.66
C GLU A 230 -8.69 23.30 3.13
N ALA A 231 -7.56 23.69 2.56
CA ALA A 231 -7.29 23.64 1.13
C ALA A 231 -7.36 22.21 0.60
N PHE A 232 -6.70 21.24 1.24
CA PHE A 232 -6.77 19.85 0.78
C PHE A 232 -8.20 19.30 0.89
N GLY A 233 -8.95 19.72 1.90
CA GLY A 233 -10.35 19.36 2.11
C GLY A 233 -11.31 19.91 1.07
N ALA A 234 -10.94 20.96 0.35
CA ALA A 234 -11.74 21.49 -0.76
C ALA A 234 -11.64 20.64 -2.03
N ALA A 235 -10.60 19.80 -2.17
CA ALA A 235 -10.45 18.92 -3.32
C ALA A 235 -11.50 17.80 -3.33
N LYS A 236 -12.04 17.51 -4.51
CA LYS A 236 -12.98 16.40 -4.72
C LYS A 236 -12.29 15.07 -4.47
N ALA A 237 -12.92 14.21 -3.66
CA ALA A 237 -12.44 12.84 -3.49
C ALA A 237 -12.72 12.01 -4.76
N ILE A 238 -11.67 11.57 -5.45
CA ILE A 238 -11.77 10.85 -6.72
C ILE A 238 -10.46 10.11 -7.04
N SER A 239 -10.54 8.92 -7.64
CA SER A 239 -9.34 8.23 -8.12
C SER A 239 -8.75 8.93 -9.35
N ILE A 240 -7.45 8.78 -9.56
CA ILE A 240 -6.76 9.31 -10.74
C ILE A 240 -7.28 8.68 -12.04
N ASP A 241 -7.72 7.43 -11.97
CA ASP A 241 -8.26 6.68 -13.09
C ASP A 241 -9.49 7.38 -13.68
N TYR A 242 -10.44 7.74 -12.80
CA TYR A 242 -11.63 8.51 -13.20
C TYR A 242 -11.33 9.98 -13.46
N ALA A 243 -10.43 10.60 -12.69
CA ALA A 243 -10.15 12.02 -12.83
C ALA A 243 -9.46 12.35 -14.15
N VAL A 244 -8.49 11.52 -14.56
CA VAL A 244 -7.59 11.79 -15.69
C VAL A 244 -7.57 10.65 -16.70
N MET A 245 -7.30 9.40 -16.29
CA MET A 245 -6.96 8.33 -17.24
C MET A 245 -8.08 7.96 -18.21
N GLU A 246 -9.34 7.94 -17.75
CA GLU A 246 -10.49 7.69 -18.64
C GLU A 246 -10.77 8.84 -19.63
N LYS A 247 -10.21 10.04 -19.40
CA LYS A 247 -10.54 11.26 -20.16
C LYS A 247 -9.40 11.78 -21.02
N THR A 248 -8.15 11.44 -20.69
CA THR A 248 -6.98 11.97 -21.38
C THR A 248 -6.76 11.30 -22.74
N SER A 249 -6.35 12.09 -23.73
CA SER A 249 -5.85 11.59 -25.02
C SER A 249 -4.33 11.39 -25.03
N ARG A 250 -3.65 11.67 -23.91
CA ARG A 250 -2.19 11.55 -23.77
C ARG A 250 -1.74 10.23 -23.14
N ALA A 251 -2.67 9.33 -22.83
CA ALA A 251 -2.34 8.05 -22.21
C ALA A 251 -1.51 7.16 -23.13
N ALA A 252 -0.50 6.51 -22.53
CA ALA A 252 0.32 5.47 -23.15
C ALA A 252 0.44 4.29 -22.18
N VAL A 253 0.70 3.10 -22.70
CA VAL A 253 0.87 1.88 -21.91
C VAL A 253 2.18 1.19 -22.26
N VAL A 254 2.88 0.71 -21.23
CA VAL A 254 3.98 -0.24 -21.36
C VAL A 254 3.48 -1.61 -20.88
N PRO A 255 3.37 -2.62 -21.76
CA PRO A 255 3.10 -3.98 -21.32
C PRO A 255 4.21 -4.48 -20.40
N VAL A 256 3.86 -5.05 -19.25
CA VAL A 256 4.82 -5.55 -18.26
C VAL A 256 4.58 -7.01 -17.91
N SER A 257 5.69 -7.75 -17.80
CA SER A 257 5.73 -9.11 -17.27
C SER A 257 6.71 -9.17 -16.10
N CYS A 258 6.25 -8.68 -14.94
CA CYS A 258 7.10 -8.54 -13.75
C CYS A 258 6.58 -9.30 -12.51
N GLY A 259 5.64 -10.24 -12.71
CA GLY A 259 4.98 -10.96 -11.60
C GLY A 259 4.23 -10.00 -10.67
N TRP A 260 3.39 -9.14 -11.27
CA TRP A 260 2.64 -8.12 -10.53
C TRP A 260 1.41 -8.70 -9.86
N SER A 261 1.10 -8.23 -8.65
CA SER A 261 -0.16 -8.51 -7.95
C SER A 261 -0.52 -7.37 -7.00
N ASP A 262 -1.83 -7.10 -6.83
CA ASP A 262 -2.35 -6.08 -5.90
C ASP A 262 -2.52 -6.60 -4.46
N VAL A 263 -2.30 -7.90 -4.22
CA VAL A 263 -2.45 -8.58 -2.92
C VAL A 263 -3.77 -8.20 -2.24
N GLY A 264 -4.87 -8.37 -2.96
CA GLY A 264 -6.21 -7.99 -2.50
C GLY A 264 -6.89 -8.97 -1.53
N SER A 265 -6.34 -10.16 -1.31
CA SER A 265 -6.96 -11.24 -0.51
C SER A 265 -5.95 -12.26 0.01
N TRP A 266 -6.35 -13.08 0.99
CA TRP A 266 -5.55 -14.23 1.45
C TRP A 266 -5.37 -15.31 0.37
N HIS A 267 -6.24 -15.34 -0.64
CA HIS A 267 -6.03 -16.17 -1.82
C HIS A 267 -4.82 -15.70 -2.62
N ALA A 268 -4.74 -14.39 -2.90
CA ALA A 268 -3.58 -13.81 -3.58
C ALA A 268 -2.28 -14.00 -2.78
N VAL A 269 -2.34 -13.92 -1.45
CA VAL A 269 -1.18 -14.25 -0.60
C VAL A 269 -0.74 -15.70 -0.83
N TRP A 270 -1.66 -16.66 -0.78
CA TRP A 270 -1.33 -18.06 -1.04
C TRP A 270 -0.77 -18.29 -2.45
N GLU A 271 -1.37 -17.69 -3.48
CA GLU A 271 -0.88 -17.82 -4.87
C GLU A 271 0.59 -17.41 -4.99
N LEU A 272 0.98 -16.32 -4.32
CA LEU A 272 2.33 -15.76 -4.35
C LEU A 272 3.31 -16.43 -3.37
N SER A 273 2.82 -17.18 -2.37
CA SER A 273 3.67 -17.88 -1.41
C SER A 273 4.33 -19.12 -2.00
N GLU A 274 5.50 -19.46 -1.46
CA GLU A 274 6.09 -20.79 -1.66
C GLU A 274 5.18 -21.87 -1.06
N LYS A 275 5.07 -23.01 -1.76
CA LYS A 275 4.17 -24.10 -1.41
C LYS A 275 4.94 -25.41 -1.26
N ASP A 276 4.47 -26.27 -0.37
CA ASP A 276 4.90 -27.66 -0.32
C ASP A 276 4.30 -28.50 -1.47
N ALA A 277 4.64 -29.79 -1.50
CA ALA A 277 4.16 -30.73 -2.53
C ALA A 277 2.63 -30.94 -2.52
N GLN A 278 1.95 -30.59 -1.44
CA GLN A 278 0.49 -30.72 -1.27
C GLN A 278 -0.23 -29.39 -1.52
N GLY A 279 0.51 -28.34 -1.92
CA GLY A 279 -0.02 -27.01 -2.18
C GLY A 279 -0.21 -26.16 -0.91
N ASN A 280 0.30 -26.57 0.24
CA ASN A 280 0.19 -25.78 1.46
C ASN A 280 1.26 -24.69 1.51
N ALA A 281 0.87 -23.51 1.96
CA ALA A 281 1.76 -22.39 2.21
C ALA A 281 1.76 -22.03 3.72
N ALA A 282 2.93 -21.68 4.24
CA ALA A 282 3.08 -21.23 5.61
C ALA A 282 3.95 -19.97 5.69
N HIS A 283 3.47 -19.00 6.46
CA HIS A 283 4.26 -17.88 6.96
C HIS A 283 4.26 -17.93 8.49
N GLY A 284 5.38 -18.31 9.08
CA GLY A 284 5.50 -18.64 10.51
C GLY A 284 5.53 -20.15 10.78
N THR A 285 5.32 -20.55 12.02
CA THR A 285 5.47 -21.96 12.43
C THR A 285 4.16 -22.73 12.20
N ALA A 286 4.14 -23.59 11.19
CA ALA A 286 2.97 -24.41 10.84
C ALA A 286 3.34 -25.89 10.67
N VAL A 287 2.40 -26.79 10.99
CA VAL A 287 2.50 -28.23 10.73
C VAL A 287 1.27 -28.65 9.93
N PHE A 288 1.49 -29.42 8.87
CA PHE A 288 0.43 -29.98 8.03
C PHE A 288 0.53 -31.50 8.07
N GLU A 289 -0.56 -32.15 8.45
CA GLU A 289 -0.74 -33.59 8.37
C GLU A 289 -1.99 -33.85 7.52
N ASP A 290 -1.91 -34.70 6.49
CA ASP A 290 -3.01 -34.96 5.55
C ASP A 290 -3.86 -33.71 5.16
N SER A 291 -3.18 -32.62 4.79
CA SER A 291 -3.81 -31.33 4.45
C SER A 291 -3.34 -30.83 3.09
N ARG A 292 -4.22 -30.18 2.33
CA ARG A 292 -3.95 -29.72 0.95
C ARG A 292 -4.44 -28.31 0.69
N ASN A 293 -3.69 -27.55 -0.10
CA ASN A 293 -4.05 -26.19 -0.53
C ASN A 293 -4.39 -25.24 0.63
N CYS A 294 -3.79 -25.43 1.80
CA CYS A 294 -3.99 -24.57 2.96
C CYS A 294 -3.02 -23.38 2.96
N ASN A 295 -3.44 -22.26 3.53
CA ASN A 295 -2.62 -21.08 3.76
C ASN A 295 -2.60 -20.73 5.25
N VAL A 296 -1.46 -20.96 5.90
CA VAL A 296 -1.27 -20.63 7.31
C VAL A 296 -0.41 -19.38 7.43
N THR A 297 -0.86 -18.40 8.19
CA THR A 297 -0.05 -17.23 8.58
C THR A 297 -0.13 -17.05 10.09
N THR A 298 1.02 -16.98 10.77
CA THR A 298 1.08 -16.82 12.22
C THR A 298 2.21 -15.89 12.64
N ASP A 299 1.93 -14.99 13.58
CA ASP A 299 2.95 -14.10 14.15
C ASP A 299 3.77 -14.74 15.28
N SER A 300 3.26 -15.82 15.89
CA SER A 300 3.84 -16.40 17.10
C SER A 300 3.37 -17.83 17.40
N ALA A 301 2.08 -18.11 17.28
CA ALA A 301 1.50 -19.42 17.62
C ALA A 301 1.98 -20.51 16.65
N LEU A 302 2.19 -21.72 17.16
CA LEU A 302 2.23 -22.93 16.33
C LEU A 302 0.81 -23.22 15.84
N VAL A 303 0.64 -23.40 14.54
CA VAL A 303 -0.65 -23.79 13.93
C VAL A 303 -0.49 -25.17 13.31
N ALA A 304 -1.30 -26.14 13.73
CA ALA A 304 -1.32 -27.48 13.16
C ALA A 304 -2.66 -27.72 12.44
N LEU A 305 -2.59 -28.22 11.21
CA LEU A 305 -3.73 -28.64 10.41
C LEU A 305 -3.62 -30.14 10.15
N GLU A 306 -4.73 -30.85 10.40
CA GLU A 306 -4.84 -32.30 10.18
C GLU A 306 -6.15 -32.60 9.45
N GLY A 307 -6.08 -33.36 8.35
CA GLY A 307 -7.26 -33.85 7.62
C GLY A 307 -8.13 -32.75 6.97
N VAL A 308 -7.55 -31.59 6.64
CA VAL A 308 -8.29 -30.42 6.12
C VAL A 308 -7.71 -29.89 4.82
N ASP A 309 -8.61 -29.46 3.93
CA ASP A 309 -8.26 -28.93 2.62
C ASP A 309 -8.81 -27.51 2.40
N ASP A 310 -8.14 -26.73 1.54
CA ASP A 310 -8.60 -25.43 1.06
C ASP A 310 -8.94 -24.43 2.20
N LEU A 311 -8.11 -24.38 3.25
CA LEU A 311 -8.30 -23.46 4.39
C LEU A 311 -7.27 -22.32 4.44
N VAL A 312 -7.75 -21.12 4.74
CA VAL A 312 -6.94 -20.00 5.27
C VAL A 312 -7.03 -20.05 6.79
N VAL A 313 -5.88 -20.14 7.46
CA VAL A 313 -5.77 -19.99 8.92
C VAL A 313 -4.77 -18.90 9.24
N VAL A 314 -5.25 -17.82 9.87
CA VAL A 314 -4.41 -16.69 10.25
C VAL A 314 -4.49 -16.50 11.74
N ALA A 315 -3.38 -16.70 12.42
CA ALA A 315 -3.25 -16.51 13.86
C ALA A 315 -2.41 -15.26 14.16
N THR A 316 -3.02 -14.33 14.87
CA THR A 316 -2.33 -13.21 15.50
C THR A 316 -2.47 -13.33 17.01
N ALA A 317 -1.63 -12.63 17.76
CA ALA A 317 -1.63 -12.71 19.22
C ALA A 317 -3.00 -12.44 19.89
N ASP A 318 -3.91 -11.68 19.25
CA ASP A 318 -5.24 -11.35 19.78
C ASP A 318 -6.43 -11.90 18.97
N ALA A 319 -6.20 -12.55 17.83
CA ALA A 319 -7.27 -13.03 16.96
C ALA A 319 -6.84 -14.18 16.05
N VAL A 320 -7.77 -15.11 15.80
CA VAL A 320 -7.62 -16.20 14.83
C VAL A 320 -8.74 -16.11 13.80
N LEU A 321 -8.37 -16.18 12.52
CA LEU A 321 -9.29 -16.38 11.40
C LEU A 321 -9.13 -17.79 10.87
N VAL A 322 -10.26 -18.46 10.66
CA VAL A 322 -10.34 -19.68 9.85
C VAL A 322 -11.40 -19.43 8.78
N SER A 323 -11.04 -19.63 7.51
CA SER A 323 -11.96 -19.46 6.39
C SER A 323 -11.59 -20.36 5.22
N ARG A 324 -12.51 -20.54 4.27
CA ARG A 324 -12.18 -21.26 3.02
C ARG A 324 -11.29 -20.39 2.14
N GLN A 325 -10.32 -21.02 1.49
CA GLN A 325 -9.39 -20.42 0.53
C GLN A 325 -10.12 -19.76 -0.65
N LYS A 326 -11.24 -20.36 -1.10
CA LYS A 326 -12.01 -19.96 -2.29
C LYS A 326 -13.31 -19.22 -1.94
N ASP A 327 -13.31 -18.34 -0.94
CA ASP A 327 -14.45 -17.43 -0.67
C ASP A 327 -14.03 -15.95 -0.73
N ALA A 328 -13.99 -15.41 -1.95
CA ALA A 328 -13.56 -14.03 -2.22
C ALA A 328 -14.37 -12.96 -1.47
N ASN A 329 -15.62 -13.26 -1.08
CA ASN A 329 -16.52 -12.29 -0.45
C ASN A 329 -16.81 -12.56 1.04
N GLY A 330 -16.48 -13.75 1.53
CA GLY A 330 -16.73 -14.17 2.92
C GLY A 330 -16.09 -13.27 3.95
N LEU A 331 -14.81 -12.94 3.75
CA LEU A 331 -14.07 -12.13 4.70
C LEU A 331 -14.64 -10.70 4.81
N LYS A 332 -15.09 -10.09 3.72
CA LYS A 332 -15.72 -8.75 3.74
C LYS A 332 -16.99 -8.76 4.60
N ARG A 333 -17.82 -9.80 4.47
CA ARG A 333 -19.01 -9.98 5.33
C ARG A 333 -18.62 -10.17 6.79
N LEU A 334 -17.62 -11.01 7.07
CA LEU A 334 -17.14 -11.27 8.42
C LEU A 334 -16.60 -10.01 9.10
N VAL A 335 -15.68 -9.28 8.45
CA VAL A 335 -15.11 -8.04 8.97
C VAL A 335 -16.19 -7.00 9.25
N THR A 336 -17.23 -6.92 8.40
CA THR A 336 -18.37 -6.01 8.63
C THR A 336 -19.12 -6.36 9.91
N LYS A 337 -19.32 -7.65 10.19
CA LYS A 337 -19.92 -8.14 11.44
C LYS A 337 -18.99 -7.92 12.64
N LEU A 338 -17.68 -8.11 12.49
CA LEU A 338 -16.72 -7.92 13.59
C LEU A 338 -16.66 -6.47 14.08
N LYS A 339 -16.93 -5.49 13.23
CA LYS A 339 -17.01 -4.08 13.64
C LYS A 339 -18.07 -3.81 14.71
N SER A 340 -19.14 -4.62 14.79
CA SER A 340 -20.14 -4.47 15.85
C SER A 340 -19.86 -5.37 17.06
N VAL A 341 -19.30 -6.55 16.84
CA VAL A 341 -19.08 -7.55 17.91
C VAL A 341 -17.79 -7.28 18.69
N ALA A 342 -16.71 -6.87 18.00
CA ALA A 342 -15.38 -6.69 18.56
C ALA A 342 -14.62 -5.53 17.87
N PRO A 343 -15.13 -4.29 17.92
CA PRO A 343 -14.57 -3.14 17.19
C PRO A 343 -13.07 -2.93 17.45
N LYS A 344 -12.63 -3.06 18.71
CA LYS A 344 -11.23 -2.89 19.11
C LYS A 344 -10.27 -3.78 18.32
N VAL A 345 -10.64 -5.05 18.08
CA VAL A 345 -9.83 -6.04 17.34
C VAL A 345 -9.93 -5.83 15.82
N THR A 346 -10.68 -4.84 15.34
CA THR A 346 -10.68 -4.46 13.91
C THR A 346 -9.93 -3.15 13.67
N GLU A 347 -9.91 -2.27 14.66
CA GLU A 347 -9.32 -0.93 14.59
C GLU A 347 -7.88 -0.93 15.09
N GLU A 348 -7.66 -1.50 16.28
CA GLU A 348 -6.40 -1.45 17.00
C GLU A 348 -5.52 -2.67 16.68
N HIS A 349 -4.22 -2.48 16.87
CA HIS A 349 -3.23 -3.54 16.83
C HIS A 349 -2.45 -3.50 18.14
N LEU A 350 -2.12 -4.67 18.72
CA LEU A 350 -1.44 -4.73 20.02
C LEU A 350 -0.13 -3.95 20.04
N LYS A 351 0.62 -3.97 18.94
CA LYS A 351 1.85 -3.17 18.73
C LYS A 351 1.53 -1.84 18.07
N VAL A 352 2.02 -0.75 18.69
CA VAL A 352 1.80 0.63 18.29
C VAL A 352 3.13 1.37 18.20
N HIS A 353 3.32 2.14 17.13
CA HIS A 353 4.54 2.87 16.82
C HIS A 353 4.48 4.35 17.27
N ARG A 354 5.61 4.89 17.71
CA ARG A 354 5.80 6.22 18.31
C ARG A 354 7.15 6.83 17.88
N PRO A 355 7.37 8.15 18.01
CA PRO A 355 8.65 8.77 17.64
C PRO A 355 9.87 8.13 18.33
N TRP A 356 9.70 7.78 19.61
CA TRP A 356 10.75 7.20 20.44
C TRP A 356 10.93 5.68 20.27
N GLY A 357 10.09 5.00 19.47
CA GLY A 357 10.12 3.54 19.33
C GLY A 357 8.72 2.93 19.21
N SER A 358 8.45 1.85 19.94
CA SER A 358 7.14 1.20 19.92
C SER A 358 6.76 0.64 21.30
N TYR A 359 5.46 0.42 21.51
CA TYR A 359 4.98 -0.40 22.60
C TYR A 359 4.04 -1.48 22.08
N GLN A 360 4.01 -2.61 22.75
CA GLN A 360 3.06 -3.68 22.55
C GLN A 360 2.30 -3.92 23.84
N SER A 361 0.97 -3.91 23.79
CA SER A 361 0.15 -4.31 24.92
C SER A 361 0.28 -5.82 25.13
N VAL A 362 0.65 -6.22 26.33
CA VAL A 362 0.83 -7.64 26.70
C VAL A 362 -0.35 -8.12 27.54
N ASP A 363 -0.78 -7.30 28.50
CA ASP A 363 -1.94 -7.58 29.34
C ASP A 363 -2.66 -6.27 29.71
N ASN A 364 -3.98 -6.32 29.81
CA ASN A 364 -4.83 -5.20 30.21
C ASN A 364 -5.93 -5.73 31.13
N GLY A 365 -5.86 -5.36 32.41
CA GLY A 365 -6.95 -5.59 33.35
C GLY A 365 -7.72 -4.30 33.65
N GLU A 366 -8.69 -4.40 34.55
CA GLU A 366 -9.53 -3.27 34.95
C GLU A 366 -8.72 -2.12 35.58
N ARG A 367 -7.64 -2.44 36.29
CA ARG A 367 -6.79 -1.47 37.03
C ARG A 367 -5.31 -1.59 36.73
N HIS A 368 -4.91 -2.35 35.71
CA HIS A 368 -3.52 -2.51 35.34
C HIS A 368 -3.32 -2.62 33.82
N GLN A 369 -2.12 -2.27 33.39
CA GLN A 369 -1.71 -2.39 32.01
C GLN A 369 -0.24 -2.78 31.96
N VAL A 370 0.05 -3.85 31.23
CA VAL A 370 1.41 -4.33 30.98
C VAL A 370 1.76 -4.08 29.53
N LYS A 371 2.86 -3.37 29.31
CA LYS A 371 3.38 -3.07 27.98
C LYS A 371 4.81 -3.57 27.84
N ARG A 372 5.11 -4.23 26.72
CA ARG A 372 6.48 -4.40 26.23
C ARG A 372 6.84 -3.14 25.45
N ILE A 373 7.85 -2.41 25.89
CA ILE A 373 8.26 -1.14 25.27
C ILE A 373 9.65 -1.32 24.67
N VAL A 374 9.81 -0.90 23.42
CA VAL A 374 11.10 -0.84 22.72
C VAL A 374 11.39 0.62 22.44
N VAL A 375 12.44 1.15 23.07
CA VAL A 375 12.87 2.53 22.92
C VAL A 375 14.11 2.57 22.03
N LYS A 376 14.10 3.42 21.00
CA LYS A 376 15.26 3.66 20.15
C LYS A 376 16.38 4.33 20.97
N PRO A 377 17.66 4.12 20.65
CA PRO A 377 18.75 4.85 21.29
C PRO A 377 18.49 6.37 21.26
N GLY A 378 18.62 7.04 22.41
CA GLY A 378 18.32 8.47 22.57
C GLY A 378 16.82 8.85 22.57
N GLY A 379 15.93 7.89 22.33
CA GLY A 379 14.49 8.11 22.38
C GLY A 379 13.99 8.39 23.79
N ARG A 380 13.00 9.29 23.89
CA ARG A 380 12.37 9.66 25.17
C ARG A 380 10.85 9.55 25.08
N LEU A 381 10.25 8.88 26.05
CA LEU A 381 8.80 8.84 26.21
C LEU A 381 8.27 10.19 26.70
N SER A 382 7.05 10.54 26.28
CA SER A 382 6.38 11.74 26.78
C SER A 382 6.14 11.62 28.29
N LEU A 383 6.43 12.69 29.03
CA LEU A 383 6.07 12.78 30.45
C LEU A 383 4.55 12.69 30.60
N GLN A 384 4.10 11.88 31.55
CA GLN A 384 2.68 11.70 31.86
C GLN A 384 2.44 12.04 33.32
N LYS A 385 1.41 12.85 33.61
CA LYS A 385 0.97 13.15 34.98
C LYS A 385 -0.24 12.30 35.31
N HIS A 386 -0.20 11.60 36.44
CA HIS A 386 -1.33 10.83 36.95
C HIS A 386 -1.42 10.93 38.47
N HIS A 387 -2.65 10.98 39.00
CA HIS A 387 -2.89 11.14 40.45
C HIS A 387 -2.79 9.83 41.23
N HIS A 388 -3.02 8.67 40.61
CA HIS A 388 -3.13 7.37 41.27
C HIS A 388 -2.41 6.24 40.53
N ARG A 389 -1.34 6.54 39.79
CA ARG A 389 -0.61 5.57 38.98
C ARG A 389 0.70 5.20 39.66
N ALA A 390 0.93 3.91 39.87
CA ALA A 390 2.25 3.35 40.11
C ALA A 390 2.78 2.77 38.79
N GLU A 391 4.01 3.11 38.42
CA GLU A 391 4.69 2.53 37.25
C GLU A 391 5.87 1.70 37.73
N HIS A 392 5.99 0.48 37.21
CA HIS A 392 7.11 -0.41 37.46
C HIS A 392 7.79 -0.71 36.13
N TRP A 393 9.08 -0.40 36.05
CA TRP A 393 9.87 -0.55 34.84
C TRP A 393 10.89 -1.67 35.00
N ILE A 394 10.89 -2.61 34.06
CA ILE A 394 11.85 -3.71 34.00
C ILE A 394 12.60 -3.59 32.67
N VAL A 395 13.89 -3.24 32.75
CA VAL A 395 14.75 -3.15 31.56
C VAL A 395 15.23 -4.55 31.21
N VAL A 396 14.56 -5.19 30.26
CA VAL A 396 14.88 -6.56 29.83
C VAL A 396 16.12 -6.64 28.92
N ARG A 397 16.48 -5.53 28.25
CA ARG A 397 17.68 -5.41 27.40
C ARG A 397 18.06 -3.94 27.22
N GLY A 398 19.36 -3.65 27.28
CA GLY A 398 19.91 -2.29 27.14
C GLY A 398 19.96 -1.51 28.46
N THR A 399 20.02 -0.19 28.36
CA THR A 399 20.06 0.73 29.53
C THR A 399 19.04 1.83 29.31
N ALA A 400 18.26 2.14 30.36
CA ALA A 400 17.29 3.23 30.34
C ALA A 400 17.42 4.08 31.62
N GLN A 401 17.16 5.37 31.48
CA GLN A 401 16.90 6.25 32.61
C GLN A 401 15.38 6.34 32.76
N VAL A 402 14.87 5.92 33.91
CA VAL A 402 13.43 5.83 34.22
C VAL A 402 13.06 6.87 35.25
#